data_AF-A0A061G963-F1
#
_entry.id   AF-A0A061G963-F1
#
_cell.length_a   1.000
_cell.length_b   1.000
_cell.length_c   1.000
_cell.angle_alpha   90.00
_cell.angle_beta   90.00
_cell.angle_gamma   90.00
#
_symmetry.space_group_name_H-M   'P 1'
#
loop_
_entity.id
_entity.type
_entity.pdbx_description
1 polymer ?
#
loop_
_entity_poly.entity_id
_entity_poly.type
_entity_poly.pdbx_seq_one_letter_code
_entity_poly.pdbx_strand_id
1 'polypeptide(L)'
;LVPSKPHVAAKSSPFFSHIHINFPSPGRNVELRRRARIGSCRIKCSAEVDNLLVCTQGSAKVKERSVSVILLAGGKGKRMGASMPKQYLPLLGQPIALYSLYTFSRMIEVKEIVVVCDPSYNDIFEETKDKINVDLKFTLPGKERQDSVYSGLQAVDSNCELVCIHDSARPLVTSGDVEKVLKDGWLVGAAVLGVPVKATIKEANSHSYVVRTLERKTLWEMQTPQVYFQSC
;
A
#
# COMPACT_ATOMS: atom_id res chain seq x y z
N LEU A 1 12.83 -47.56 -35.26
CA LEU A 1 13.84 -46.48 -35.23
C LEU A 1 13.36 -45.36 -36.15
N VAL A 2 12.68 -44.37 -35.58
CA VAL A 2 12.20 -43.15 -36.27
C VAL A 2 12.65 -41.99 -35.38
N PRO A 3 13.35 -40.96 -35.91
CA PRO A 3 13.90 -39.92 -35.07
C PRO A 3 12.84 -38.89 -34.66
N SER A 4 12.98 -38.46 -33.41
CA SER A 4 12.21 -37.47 -32.68
C SER A 4 12.32 -36.05 -33.28
N LYS A 5 11.20 -35.34 -33.34
CA LYS A 5 11.18 -33.87 -33.48
C LYS A 5 11.52 -33.23 -32.12
N PRO A 6 12.36 -32.17 -32.06
CA PRO A 6 12.53 -31.42 -30.83
C PRO A 6 11.34 -30.47 -30.61
N HIS A 7 10.75 -30.53 -29.42
CA HIS A 7 9.85 -29.51 -28.90
C HIS A 7 10.63 -28.21 -28.69
N VAL A 8 10.25 -27.15 -29.39
CA VAL A 8 10.73 -25.79 -29.16
C VAL A 8 10.07 -25.27 -27.87
N ALA A 9 10.89 -25.09 -26.84
CA ALA A 9 10.50 -24.42 -25.60
C ALA A 9 10.20 -22.95 -25.87
N ALA A 10 8.97 -22.53 -25.60
CA ALA A 10 8.59 -21.12 -25.58
C ALA A 10 9.29 -20.45 -24.37
N LYS A 11 10.37 -19.71 -24.64
CA LYS A 11 10.97 -18.79 -23.66
C LYS A 11 10.01 -17.62 -23.46
N SER A 12 9.40 -17.54 -22.28
CA SER A 12 8.71 -16.34 -21.82
C SER A 12 9.73 -15.23 -21.58
N SER A 13 9.76 -14.25 -22.47
CA SER A 13 10.49 -12.99 -22.30
C SER A 13 9.86 -12.13 -21.21
N PRO A 14 10.62 -11.25 -20.55
CA PRO A 14 10.09 -10.39 -19.49
C PRO A 14 9.06 -9.42 -20.09
N PHE A 15 7.96 -9.22 -19.35
CA PHE A 15 6.88 -8.25 -19.64
C PHE A 15 7.45 -6.81 -19.67
N PHE A 16 8.03 -6.41 -20.80
CA PHE A 16 8.23 -5.01 -21.15
C PHE A 16 7.32 -4.70 -22.33
N SER A 17 6.19 -4.04 -22.09
CA SER A 17 5.48 -3.34 -23.16
C SER A 17 6.27 -2.08 -23.50
N HIS A 18 6.72 -1.97 -24.74
CA HIS A 18 7.41 -0.77 -25.22
C HIS A 18 6.38 0.36 -25.40
N ILE A 19 6.67 1.53 -24.82
CA ILE A 19 5.91 2.76 -25.09
C ILE A 19 6.69 3.56 -26.14
N HIS A 20 6.03 3.88 -27.26
CA HIS A 20 6.67 4.58 -28.37
C HIS A 20 6.69 6.09 -28.15
N ILE A 21 7.88 6.69 -28.31
CA ILE A 21 8.10 8.15 -28.24
C ILE A 21 8.39 8.66 -29.64
N ASN A 22 7.53 9.53 -30.18
CA ASN A 22 7.82 10.25 -31.42
C ASN A 22 8.60 11.53 -31.09
N PHE A 23 9.83 11.65 -31.60
CA PHE A 23 10.59 12.89 -31.54
C PHE A 23 10.27 13.73 -32.79
N PRO A 24 9.83 15.00 -32.65
CA PRO A 24 9.80 15.91 -33.78
C PRO A 24 11.23 16.24 -34.24
N SER A 25 11.44 16.25 -35.57
CA SER A 25 12.71 16.55 -36.23
C SER A 25 13.30 17.91 -35.80
N PRO A 26 14.63 18.06 -35.70
CA PRO A 26 15.25 19.20 -35.03
C PRO A 26 15.19 20.47 -35.89
N GLY A 27 14.55 21.52 -35.35
CA GLY A 27 14.55 22.85 -35.93
C GLY A 27 14.34 23.94 -34.88
N ARG A 28 15.45 24.61 -34.52
CA ARG A 28 15.59 25.96 -33.93
C ARG A 28 15.95 26.10 -32.43
N ASN A 29 16.76 27.14 -32.23
CA ASN A 29 17.61 27.57 -31.11
C ASN A 29 16.98 27.58 -29.70
N VAL A 30 17.78 27.16 -28.72
CA VAL A 30 17.53 27.34 -27.28
C VAL A 30 18.42 28.46 -26.76
N GLU A 31 17.82 29.56 -26.31
CA GLU A 31 18.49 30.63 -25.58
C GLU A 31 18.53 30.29 -24.07
N LEU A 32 19.74 30.17 -23.52
CA LEU A 32 19.98 29.90 -22.11
C LEU A 32 19.79 31.19 -21.28
N ARG A 33 18.70 31.27 -20.51
CA ARG A 33 18.57 32.26 -19.43
C ARG A 33 18.69 31.60 -18.06
N ARG A 34 19.80 31.90 -17.39
CA ARG A 34 20.01 31.65 -15.95
C ARG A 34 19.09 32.57 -15.13
N ARG A 35 18.44 32.03 -14.09
CA ARG A 35 18.17 32.78 -12.85
C ARG A 35 18.11 31.83 -11.65
N ALA A 36 18.82 32.24 -10.60
CA ALA A 36 18.84 31.62 -9.28
C ALA A 36 17.74 32.22 -8.38
N ARG A 37 17.13 31.39 -7.52
CA ARG A 37 17.05 31.51 -6.05
C ARG A 37 15.91 30.67 -5.46
N ILE A 38 16.31 29.84 -4.49
CA ILE A 38 15.71 29.50 -3.19
C ILE A 38 14.20 29.73 -3.03
N GLY A 39 13.50 28.65 -2.70
CA GLY A 39 12.21 28.65 -2.03
C GLY A 39 11.91 27.26 -1.46
N SER A 40 12.11 27.08 -0.15
CA SER A 40 11.55 25.94 0.58
C SER A 40 10.03 26.09 0.58
N CYS A 41 9.32 25.19 -0.10
CA CYS A 41 7.87 25.17 -0.07
C CYS A 41 7.42 23.80 0.45
N ARG A 42 7.07 23.75 1.74
CA ARG A 42 6.22 22.71 2.32
C ARG A 42 4.80 23.02 1.87
N ILE A 43 4.25 22.25 0.94
CA ILE A 43 2.82 22.27 0.68
C ILE A 43 2.21 21.06 1.40
N LYS A 44 1.33 21.35 2.36
CA LYS A 44 0.47 20.35 2.98
C LYS A 44 -0.58 19.94 1.95
N CYS A 45 -0.78 18.63 1.80
CA CYS A 45 -1.96 18.10 1.15
C CYS A 45 -3.14 18.39 2.08
N SER A 46 -3.94 19.38 1.74
CA SER A 46 -5.22 19.66 2.37
C SER A 46 -6.28 19.37 1.32
N ALA A 47 -7.12 18.36 1.57
CA ALA A 47 -8.44 18.36 0.97
C ALA A 47 -9.10 19.69 1.38
N GLU A 48 -9.75 20.40 0.47
CA GLU A 48 -10.57 21.56 0.80
C GLU A 48 -11.70 21.07 1.73
N VAL A 49 -11.60 21.40 3.01
CA VAL A 49 -12.62 21.14 4.02
C VAL A 49 -13.43 22.42 4.19
N ASP A 50 -14.27 22.74 3.20
CA ASP A 50 -15.29 23.76 3.39
C ASP A 50 -16.45 23.13 4.19
N ASN A 51 -16.55 23.55 5.45
CA ASN A 51 -17.63 23.27 6.41
C ASN A 51 -17.77 21.85 6.98
N LEU A 52 -16.75 21.37 7.69
CA LEU A 52 -16.99 20.45 8.81
C LEU A 52 -16.30 21.00 10.07
N LEU A 53 -17.07 21.09 11.15
CA LEU A 53 -16.73 21.72 12.43
C LEU A 53 -15.22 21.73 12.73
N VAL A 54 -14.65 22.93 12.75
CA VAL A 54 -13.38 23.17 13.42
C VAL A 54 -13.61 22.95 14.92
N CYS A 55 -13.42 21.72 15.39
CA CYS A 55 -13.24 21.42 16.80
C CYS A 55 -11.91 22.05 17.24
N THR A 56 -12.00 23.30 17.68
CA THR A 56 -10.93 24.04 18.34
C THR A 56 -10.47 23.29 19.59
N GLN A 57 -9.17 22.98 19.62
CA GLN A 57 -8.36 22.84 20.83
C GLN A 57 -8.75 21.70 21.79
N GLY A 58 -8.70 20.48 21.28
CA GLY A 58 -8.35 19.28 22.06
C GLY A 58 -7.33 18.50 21.23
N SER A 59 -6.32 17.88 21.85
CA SER A 59 -5.41 17.00 21.10
C SER A 59 -6.23 15.92 20.41
N ALA A 60 -6.51 16.07 19.11
CA ALA A 60 -7.19 15.08 18.30
C ALA A 60 -6.30 13.82 18.26
N LYS A 61 -6.54 12.94 19.22
CA LYS A 61 -5.83 11.70 19.45
C LYS A 61 -6.83 10.58 19.19
N VAL A 62 -6.42 9.62 18.38
CA VAL A 62 -7.20 8.40 18.17
C VAL A 62 -7.29 7.68 19.51
N LYS A 63 -8.50 7.21 19.84
CA LYS A 63 -8.77 6.55 21.12
C LYS A 63 -8.01 5.23 21.21
N GLU A 64 -7.66 4.84 22.43
CA GLU A 64 -7.08 3.54 22.69
C GLU A 64 -8.06 2.43 22.32
N ARG A 65 -7.55 1.34 21.74
CA ARG A 65 -8.33 0.16 21.35
C ARG A 65 -9.57 0.52 20.49
N SER A 66 -9.47 1.52 19.61
CA SER A 66 -10.55 1.90 18.68
C SER A 66 -10.28 1.59 17.21
N VAL A 67 -9.09 1.05 16.88
CA VAL A 67 -8.70 0.72 15.50
C VAL A 67 -8.73 -0.79 15.26
N SER A 68 -9.38 -1.20 14.18
CA SER A 68 -9.27 -2.55 13.62
C SER A 68 -8.32 -2.56 12.42
N VAL A 69 -7.30 -3.40 12.45
CA VAL A 69 -6.33 -3.52 11.35
C VAL A 69 -6.70 -4.70 10.46
N ILE A 70 -6.76 -4.48 9.15
CA ILE A 70 -6.84 -5.56 8.15
C ILE A 70 -5.44 -5.75 7.57
N LEU A 71 -4.83 -6.89 7.89
CA LEU A 71 -3.51 -7.26 7.42
C LEU A 71 -3.62 -8.21 6.22
N LEU A 72 -3.41 -7.68 5.01
CA LEU A 72 -3.55 -8.44 3.76
C LEU A 72 -2.31 -9.32 3.53
N ALA A 73 -2.47 -10.64 3.69
CA ALA A 73 -1.41 -11.64 3.52
C ALA A 73 -1.77 -12.76 2.52
N GLY A 74 -2.85 -12.64 1.75
CA GLY A 74 -3.29 -13.65 0.78
C GLY A 74 -2.60 -13.63 -0.59
N GLY A 75 -1.73 -12.65 -0.86
CA GLY A 75 -1.17 -12.46 -2.20
C GLY A 75 -0.24 -13.60 -2.63
N LYS A 76 -0.49 -14.23 -3.78
CA LYS A 76 0.29 -15.41 -4.25
C LYS A 76 1.72 -15.12 -4.74
N GLY A 77 2.22 -13.88 -4.67
CA GLY A 77 3.62 -13.57 -4.97
C GLY A 77 4.13 -13.88 -6.39
N LYS A 78 3.24 -14.08 -7.40
CA LYS A 78 3.58 -14.60 -8.75
C LYS A 78 4.77 -13.95 -9.46
N ARG A 79 5.08 -12.68 -9.16
CA ARG A 79 6.19 -11.93 -9.76
C ARG A 79 7.58 -12.33 -9.23
N MET A 80 7.65 -12.94 -8.04
CA MET A 80 8.93 -13.24 -7.39
C MET A 80 9.50 -14.60 -7.76
N GLY A 81 8.73 -15.47 -8.44
CA GLY A 81 9.18 -16.81 -8.83
C GLY A 81 9.60 -17.72 -7.66
N ALA A 82 9.33 -17.33 -6.42
CA ALA A 82 9.67 -18.09 -5.22
C ALA A 82 8.68 -19.26 -5.01
N SER A 83 9.14 -20.30 -4.31
CA SER A 83 8.32 -21.45 -3.92
C SER A 83 7.20 -21.11 -2.93
N MET A 84 7.35 -19.98 -2.23
CA MET A 84 6.42 -19.49 -1.22
C MET A 84 6.04 -18.02 -1.50
N PRO A 85 4.81 -17.58 -1.18
CA PRO A 85 4.43 -16.18 -1.27
C PRO A 85 5.40 -15.26 -0.51
N LYS A 86 5.74 -14.14 -1.15
CA LYS A 86 6.82 -13.24 -0.69
C LYS A 86 6.68 -12.79 0.77
N GLN A 87 5.45 -12.58 1.25
CA GLN A 87 5.18 -12.11 2.60
C GLN A 87 5.56 -13.13 3.68
N TYR A 88 5.77 -14.40 3.32
CA TYR A 88 6.18 -15.45 4.25
C TYR A 88 7.67 -15.79 4.14
N LEU A 89 8.38 -15.21 3.17
CA LEU A 89 9.82 -15.38 3.08
C LEU A 89 10.50 -14.77 4.32
N PRO A 90 11.58 -15.40 4.82
CA PRO A 90 12.33 -14.87 5.93
C PRO A 90 13.12 -13.63 5.50
N LEU A 91 12.98 -12.55 6.26
CA LEU A 91 13.86 -11.39 6.26
C LEU A 91 14.55 -11.39 7.63
N LEU A 92 15.87 -11.51 7.65
CA LEU A 92 16.65 -11.61 8.91
C LEU A 92 16.12 -12.66 9.90
N GLY A 93 15.66 -13.81 9.37
CA GLY A 93 15.15 -14.93 10.17
C GLY A 93 13.66 -14.84 10.55
N GLN A 94 12.97 -13.75 10.24
CA GLN A 94 11.55 -13.57 10.54
C GLN A 94 10.72 -13.46 9.25
N PRO A 95 9.54 -14.10 9.15
CA PRO A 95 8.65 -13.90 8.01
C PRO A 95 8.31 -12.41 7.82
N ILE A 96 8.38 -11.93 6.58
CA ILE A 96 8.13 -10.51 6.23
C ILE A 96 6.80 -9.99 6.82
N ALA A 97 5.74 -10.79 6.77
CA ALA A 97 4.42 -10.43 7.28
C ALA A 97 4.43 -10.08 8.78
N LEU A 98 5.27 -10.77 9.57
CA LEU A 98 5.31 -10.58 11.02
C LEU A 98 5.92 -9.23 11.42
N TYR A 99 6.78 -8.63 10.60
CA TYR A 99 7.25 -7.26 10.86
C TYR A 99 6.09 -6.27 10.90
N SER A 100 5.19 -6.34 9.91
CA SER A 100 3.99 -5.51 9.89
C SER A 100 3.08 -5.83 11.08
N LEU A 101 2.85 -7.13 11.36
CA LEU A 101 2.04 -7.57 12.50
C LEU A 101 2.54 -6.97 13.81
N TYR A 102 3.84 -7.08 14.10
CA TYR A 102 4.43 -6.56 15.33
C TYR A 102 4.42 -5.04 15.41
N THR A 103 4.52 -4.32 14.29
CA THR A 103 4.34 -2.86 14.30
C THR A 103 2.94 -2.49 14.80
N PHE A 104 1.89 -3.10 14.24
CA PHE A 104 0.51 -2.79 14.64
C PHE A 104 0.18 -3.31 16.03
N SER A 105 0.65 -4.50 16.41
CA SER A 105 0.29 -5.12 17.69
C SER A 105 0.86 -4.40 18.91
N ARG A 106 1.84 -3.52 18.71
CA ARG A 106 2.44 -2.67 19.75
C ARG A 106 1.77 -1.30 19.88
N MET A 107 0.83 -0.96 19.00
CA MET A 107 0.13 0.33 19.04
C MET A 107 -1.06 0.27 19.99
N ILE A 108 -1.22 1.29 20.84
CA ILE A 108 -2.26 1.32 21.86
C ILE A 108 -3.65 1.57 21.28
N GLU A 109 -3.71 2.21 20.11
CA GLU A 109 -4.91 2.48 19.33
C GLU A 109 -5.49 1.18 18.74
N VAL A 110 -4.65 0.17 18.47
CA VAL A 110 -5.04 -1.06 17.80
C VAL A 110 -5.72 -2.02 18.78
N LYS A 111 -6.98 -2.33 18.50
CA LYS A 111 -7.76 -3.31 19.25
C LYS A 111 -7.46 -4.74 18.80
N GLU A 112 -7.49 -4.92 17.49
CA GLU A 112 -7.43 -6.23 16.84
C GLU A 112 -6.72 -6.15 15.48
N ILE A 113 -6.26 -7.30 15.01
CA ILE A 113 -5.73 -7.48 13.68
C ILE A 113 -6.47 -8.66 13.01
N VAL A 114 -7.18 -8.34 11.94
CA VAL A 114 -7.80 -9.30 11.03
C VAL A 114 -6.78 -9.67 9.95
N VAL A 115 -6.20 -10.87 10.06
CA VAL A 115 -5.26 -11.40 9.08
C VAL A 115 -6.04 -12.05 7.95
N VAL A 116 -5.83 -11.57 6.73
CA VAL A 116 -6.42 -12.17 5.52
C VAL A 116 -5.38 -13.06 4.86
N CYS A 117 -5.40 -14.36 5.15
CA CYS A 117 -4.40 -15.32 4.65
C CYS A 117 -5.03 -16.67 4.31
N ASP A 118 -4.33 -17.40 3.42
CA ASP A 118 -4.67 -18.80 3.16
C ASP A 118 -4.45 -19.62 4.45
N PRO A 119 -5.39 -20.51 4.85
CA PRO A 119 -5.31 -21.26 6.10
C PRO A 119 -4.02 -22.06 6.27
N SER A 120 -3.37 -22.47 5.18
CA SER A 120 -2.06 -23.16 5.23
C SER A 120 -0.93 -22.32 5.82
N TYR A 121 -1.13 -21.01 6.01
CA TYR A 121 -0.17 -20.09 6.63
C TYR A 121 -0.65 -19.53 7.98
N ASN A 122 -1.77 -20.01 8.52
CA ASN A 122 -2.29 -19.51 9.81
C ASN A 122 -1.26 -19.69 10.93
N ASP A 123 -0.59 -20.84 10.99
CA ASP A 123 0.38 -21.20 12.03
C ASP A 123 1.44 -20.11 12.25
N ILE A 124 1.91 -19.46 11.17
CA ILE A 124 2.88 -18.36 11.22
C ILE A 124 2.43 -17.23 12.16
N PHE A 125 1.13 -16.92 12.14
CA PHE A 125 0.54 -15.87 12.97
C PHE A 125 0.06 -16.41 14.32
N GLU A 126 -0.41 -17.66 14.38
CA GLU A 126 -0.86 -18.26 15.63
C GLU A 126 0.26 -18.38 16.67
N GLU A 127 1.49 -18.68 16.23
CA GLU A 127 2.70 -18.69 17.06
C GLU A 127 3.06 -17.33 17.69
N THR A 128 2.35 -16.26 17.29
CA THR A 128 2.53 -14.91 17.84
C THR A 128 1.46 -14.51 18.86
N LYS A 129 0.38 -15.27 19.01
CA LYS A 129 -0.76 -14.93 19.90
C LYS A 129 -0.30 -14.65 21.33
N ASP A 130 0.61 -15.46 21.87
CA ASP A 130 1.13 -15.29 23.24
C ASP A 130 2.18 -14.16 23.37
N LYS A 131 2.61 -13.56 22.25
CA LYS A 131 3.65 -12.52 22.20
C LYS A 131 3.09 -11.13 21.97
N ILE A 132 1.78 -11.02 21.77
CA ILE A 132 1.09 -9.76 21.45
C ILE A 132 -0.15 -9.58 22.33
N ASN A 133 -0.57 -8.33 22.50
CA ASN A 133 -1.70 -7.98 23.37
C ASN A 133 -2.94 -7.52 22.58
N VAL A 134 -3.05 -7.91 21.31
CA VAL A 134 -4.16 -7.54 20.42
C VAL A 134 -4.84 -8.81 19.92
N ASP A 135 -6.15 -8.74 19.71
CA ASP A 135 -6.92 -9.89 19.24
C ASP A 135 -6.54 -10.23 17.80
N LEU A 136 -6.34 -11.52 17.51
CA LEU A 136 -6.09 -12.01 16.16
C LEU A 136 -7.32 -12.74 15.62
N LYS A 137 -7.79 -12.26 14.47
CA LYS A 137 -8.84 -12.91 13.68
C LYS A 137 -8.27 -13.32 12.33
N PHE A 138 -8.89 -14.33 11.71
CA PHE A 138 -8.48 -14.84 10.41
C PHE A 138 -9.65 -14.83 9.44
N THR A 139 -9.38 -14.46 8.18
CA THR A 139 -10.35 -14.56 7.09
C THR A 139 -9.67 -15.08 5.82
N LEU A 140 -10.49 -15.64 4.93
CA LEU A 140 -10.00 -16.18 3.67
C LEU A 140 -9.68 -15.05 2.66
N PRO A 141 -8.60 -15.18 1.90
CA PRO A 141 -8.30 -14.25 0.82
C PRO A 141 -9.25 -14.46 -0.35
N GLY A 142 -9.62 -13.37 -1.00
CA GLY A 142 -10.42 -13.41 -2.21
C GLY A 142 -9.57 -13.61 -3.47
N LYS A 143 -10.22 -13.59 -4.63
CA LYS A 143 -9.56 -13.77 -5.94
C LYS A 143 -8.61 -12.62 -6.24
N GLU A 144 -9.03 -11.40 -5.92
CA GLU A 144 -8.27 -10.16 -6.08
C GLU A 144 -7.99 -9.49 -4.72
N ARG A 145 -7.17 -8.43 -4.75
CA ARG A 145 -6.84 -7.66 -3.54
C ARG A 145 -8.10 -7.06 -2.91
N GLN A 146 -9.00 -6.52 -3.72
CA GLN A 146 -10.25 -5.90 -3.25
C GLN A 146 -11.19 -6.91 -2.58
N ASP A 147 -11.28 -8.12 -3.12
CA ASP A 147 -12.07 -9.21 -2.51
C ASP A 147 -11.48 -9.60 -1.15
N SER A 148 -10.15 -9.61 -1.03
CA SER A 148 -9.47 -9.88 0.24
C SER A 148 -9.70 -8.75 1.26
N VAL A 149 -9.72 -7.49 0.81
CA VAL A 149 -10.12 -6.35 1.65
C VAL A 149 -11.55 -6.56 2.14
N TYR A 150 -12.48 -6.89 1.25
CA TYR A 150 -13.88 -7.14 1.59
C TYR A 150 -14.04 -8.26 2.62
N SER A 151 -13.34 -9.40 2.48
CA SER A 151 -13.35 -10.45 3.51
C SER A 151 -12.90 -9.92 4.88
N GLY A 152 -11.83 -9.13 4.92
CA GLY A 152 -11.35 -8.52 6.16
C GLY A 152 -12.36 -7.54 6.77
N LEU A 153 -12.99 -6.72 5.94
CA LEU A 153 -14.04 -5.77 6.34
C LEU A 153 -15.24 -6.45 6.98
N GLN A 154 -15.58 -7.66 6.58
CA GLN A 154 -16.69 -8.40 7.18
C GLN A 154 -16.35 -9.00 8.56
N ALA A 155 -15.08 -8.95 8.98
CA ALA A 155 -14.62 -9.54 10.23
C ALA A 155 -14.08 -8.51 11.24
N VAL A 156 -13.96 -7.24 10.86
CA VAL A 156 -13.60 -6.17 11.81
C VAL A 156 -14.70 -6.01 12.86
N ASP A 157 -14.31 -5.59 14.05
CA ASP A 157 -15.23 -5.22 15.12
C ASP A 157 -16.13 -4.07 14.66
N SER A 158 -17.45 -4.28 14.76
CA SER A 158 -18.44 -3.27 14.40
C SER A 158 -18.37 -2.01 15.26
N ASN A 159 -17.70 -2.07 16.41
CA ASN A 159 -17.51 -0.95 17.32
C ASN A 159 -16.15 -0.25 17.14
N CYS A 160 -15.34 -0.65 16.15
CA CYS A 160 -14.13 0.11 15.82
C CYS A 160 -14.53 1.47 15.22
N GLU A 161 -13.72 2.49 15.51
CA GLU A 161 -13.91 3.84 14.98
C GLU A 161 -13.19 4.00 13.64
N LEU A 162 -12.04 3.34 13.49
CA LEU A 162 -11.22 3.37 12.28
C LEU A 162 -10.88 1.95 11.82
N VAL A 163 -10.90 1.76 10.51
CA VAL A 163 -10.33 0.56 9.88
C VAL A 163 -9.03 0.95 9.18
N CYS A 164 -7.98 0.17 9.44
CA CYS A 164 -6.64 0.38 8.91
C CYS A 164 -6.20 -0.81 8.04
N ILE A 165 -6.12 -0.62 6.73
CA ILE A 165 -5.78 -1.67 5.77
C ILE A 165 -4.28 -1.58 5.43
N HIS A 166 -3.55 -2.68 5.59
CA HIS A 166 -2.12 -2.75 5.28
C HIS A 166 -1.72 -4.00 4.49
N ASP A 167 -0.81 -3.84 3.52
CA ASP A 167 -0.23 -4.99 2.82
C ASP A 167 0.90 -5.61 3.68
N SER A 168 0.78 -6.86 4.09
CA SER A 168 1.77 -7.51 4.97
C SER A 168 3.18 -7.62 4.35
N ALA A 169 3.27 -7.58 3.02
CA ALA A 169 4.53 -7.57 2.27
C ALA A 169 5.29 -6.23 2.32
N ARG A 170 4.85 -5.26 3.15
CA ARG A 170 5.50 -3.96 3.37
C ARG A 170 5.99 -3.85 4.82
N PRO A 171 7.10 -4.52 5.17
CA PRO A 171 7.52 -4.72 6.57
C PRO A 171 8.11 -3.47 7.23
N LEU A 172 8.38 -2.41 6.46
CA LEU A 172 9.12 -1.23 6.92
C LEU A 172 8.20 -0.06 7.32
N VAL A 173 6.90 -0.31 7.50
CA VAL A 173 6.01 0.69 8.08
C VAL A 173 6.39 0.91 9.55
N THR A 174 6.50 2.18 9.95
CA THR A 174 6.84 2.56 11.33
C THR A 174 5.58 2.98 12.08
N SER A 175 5.53 2.76 13.41
CA SER A 175 4.39 3.20 14.24
C SER A 175 4.11 4.70 14.08
N GLY A 176 5.15 5.54 13.99
CA GLY A 176 4.99 6.97 13.78
C GLY A 176 4.41 7.35 12.41
N ASP A 177 4.54 6.52 11.38
CA ASP A 177 3.84 6.73 10.11
C ASP A 177 2.37 6.26 10.21
N VAL A 178 2.12 5.17 10.93
CA VAL A 178 0.75 4.70 11.19
C VAL A 178 -0.03 5.72 12.02
N GLU A 179 0.54 6.26 13.09
CA GLU A 179 -0.08 7.27 13.95
C GLU A 179 -0.51 8.52 13.17
N LYS A 180 0.33 8.97 12.22
CA LYS A 180 -0.01 10.13 11.37
C LYS A 180 -1.21 9.83 10.49
N VAL A 181 -1.23 8.69 9.79
CA VAL A 181 -2.33 8.35 8.89
C VAL A 181 -3.62 8.03 9.66
N LEU A 182 -3.53 7.44 10.86
CA LEU A 182 -4.69 7.26 11.74
C LEU A 182 -5.27 8.61 12.18
N LYS A 183 -4.41 9.55 12.59
CA LYS A 183 -4.82 10.90 12.97
C LYS A 183 -5.48 11.65 11.81
N ASP A 184 -4.89 11.60 10.62
CA ASP A 184 -5.46 12.25 9.44
C ASP A 184 -6.80 11.60 9.05
N GLY A 185 -6.90 10.26 9.14
CA GLY A 185 -8.14 9.52 8.92
C GLY A 185 -9.24 9.87 9.92
N TRP A 186 -8.88 10.06 11.19
CA TRP A 186 -9.80 10.52 12.23
C TRP A 186 -10.35 11.93 11.96
N LEU A 187 -9.50 12.84 11.48
CA LEU A 187 -9.86 14.24 11.24
C LEU A 187 -10.67 14.44 9.95
N VAL A 188 -10.35 13.71 8.89
CA VAL A 188 -10.87 13.94 7.53
C VAL A 188 -11.85 12.85 7.09
N GLY A 189 -11.93 11.74 7.81
CA GLY A 189 -12.76 10.58 7.49
C GLY A 189 -12.03 9.50 6.68
N ALA A 190 -10.98 9.85 5.95
CA ALA A 190 -10.09 8.88 5.30
C ALA A 190 -8.71 9.48 5.03
N ALA A 191 -7.67 8.65 5.11
CA ALA A 191 -6.30 9.03 4.83
C ALA A 191 -5.48 7.84 4.32
N VAL A 192 -4.41 8.14 3.59
CA VAL A 192 -3.50 7.13 3.07
C VAL A 192 -2.06 7.63 3.07
N LEU A 193 -1.11 6.75 3.37
CA LEU A 193 0.29 7.08 3.17
C LEU A 193 0.59 7.25 1.69
N GLY A 194 1.40 8.25 1.36
CA GLY A 194 1.86 8.48 -0.01
C GLY A 194 3.27 9.04 -0.04
N VAL A 195 3.95 8.83 -1.15
CA VAL A 195 5.22 9.49 -1.45
C VAL A 195 5.12 10.26 -2.77
N PRO A 196 5.74 11.44 -2.91
CA PRO A 196 5.76 12.14 -4.18
C PRO A 196 6.42 11.29 -5.27
N VAL A 197 5.82 11.25 -6.46
CA VAL A 197 6.38 10.49 -7.58
C VAL A 197 7.77 11.04 -7.94
N LYS A 198 8.74 10.15 -8.12
CA LYS A 198 10.10 10.51 -8.60
C LYS A 198 10.30 10.23 -10.07
N ALA A 199 9.70 9.16 -10.60
CA ALA A 199 9.80 8.81 -12.00
C ALA A 199 9.04 9.79 -12.92
N THR A 200 9.50 9.95 -14.16
CA THR A 200 8.71 10.65 -15.19
C THR A 200 7.58 9.75 -15.66
N ILE A 201 6.32 10.17 -15.46
CA ILE A 201 5.15 9.39 -15.87
C ILE A 201 4.64 9.87 -17.23
N LYS A 202 4.41 8.91 -18.13
CA LYS A 202 3.83 9.15 -19.46
C LYS A 202 2.41 8.63 -19.48
N GLU A 203 1.50 9.42 -20.01
CA GLU A 203 0.19 8.93 -20.44
C GLU A 203 0.33 8.30 -21.82
N ALA A 204 -0.13 7.06 -21.97
CA ALA A 204 -0.12 6.34 -23.24
C ALA A 204 -1.54 6.08 -23.74
N ASN A 205 -1.74 6.09 -25.05
CA ASN A 205 -3.02 5.70 -25.65
C ASN A 205 -3.18 4.18 -25.71
N SER A 206 -4.32 3.70 -26.23
CA SER A 206 -4.62 2.27 -26.39
C SER A 206 -3.61 1.51 -27.28
N HIS A 207 -2.85 2.22 -28.10
CA HIS A 207 -1.81 1.66 -28.97
C HIS A 207 -0.40 1.76 -28.36
N SER A 208 -0.27 2.08 -27.06
CA SER A 208 1.00 2.25 -26.35
C SER A 208 1.91 3.35 -26.92
N TYR A 209 1.35 4.39 -27.54
CA TYR A 209 2.10 5.61 -27.90
C TYR A 209 1.99 6.66 -26.81
N VAL A 210 3.09 7.37 -26.53
CA VAL A 210 3.07 8.51 -25.60
C VAL A 210 2.14 9.60 -26.13
N VAL A 211 1.12 9.95 -25.34
CA VAL A 211 0.24 11.09 -25.57
C VAL A 211 0.85 12.35 -24.96
N ARG A 212 1.25 12.28 -23.69
CA ARG A 212 1.90 13.40 -22.99
C ARG A 212 2.68 12.94 -21.77
N THR A 213 3.46 13.87 -21.21
CA THR A 213 4.11 13.70 -19.90
C THR A 213 3.21 14.31 -18.83
N LEU A 214 2.92 13.56 -17.77
CA LEU A 214 2.14 14.09 -16.66
C LEU A 214 3.01 15.00 -15.77
N GLU A 215 2.39 16.03 -15.16
CA GLU A 215 3.09 16.91 -14.22
C GLU A 215 3.38 16.15 -12.92
N ARG A 216 4.60 15.64 -12.77
CA ARG A 216 5.02 14.84 -11.62
C ARG A 216 4.78 15.50 -10.26
N LYS A 217 4.78 16.84 -10.18
CA LYS A 217 4.58 17.59 -8.93
C LYS A 217 3.18 17.40 -8.33
N THR A 218 2.20 17.01 -9.13
CA THR A 218 0.83 16.77 -8.69
C THR A 218 0.54 15.28 -8.42
N LEU A 219 1.52 14.40 -8.65
CA LEU A 219 1.34 12.95 -8.55
C LEU A 219 2.01 12.38 -7.30
N TRP A 220 1.30 11.44 -6.67
CA TRP A 220 1.74 10.72 -5.50
C TRP A 220 1.58 9.21 -5.71
N GLU A 221 2.57 8.44 -5.25
CA GLU A 221 2.49 6.99 -5.20
C GLU A 221 1.84 6.57 -3.88
N MET A 222 0.61 6.08 -3.99
CA MET A 222 -0.12 5.55 -2.85
C MET A 222 0.60 4.36 -2.22
N GLN A 223 0.69 4.36 -0.90
CA GLN A 223 1.25 3.30 -0.08
C GLN A 223 0.18 2.73 0.86
N THR A 224 0.59 1.87 1.78
CA THR A 224 -0.23 1.43 2.91
C THR A 224 0.54 1.73 4.20
N PRO A 225 -0.14 2.05 5.31
CA PRO A 225 -1.57 1.81 5.55
C PRO A 225 -2.52 2.81 4.88
N GLN A 226 -3.75 2.34 4.65
CA GLN A 226 -4.89 3.14 4.21
C GLN A 226 -5.93 3.08 5.33
N VAL A 227 -6.42 4.24 5.77
CA VAL A 227 -7.30 4.37 6.92
C VAL A 227 -8.58 5.05 6.47
N TYR A 228 -9.70 4.59 6.99
CA TYR A 228 -10.96 5.30 6.85
C TYR A 228 -11.81 5.12 8.10
N PHE A 229 -12.73 6.07 8.30
CA PHE A 229 -13.65 6.10 9.42
C PHE A 229 -14.75 5.07 9.21
N GLN A 230 -14.95 4.23 10.23
CA GLN A 230 -16.03 3.26 10.24
C GLN A 230 -17.29 3.98 10.71
N SER A 231 -18.23 4.21 9.78
CA SER A 231 -19.55 4.68 10.15
C SER A 231 -20.27 3.56 10.90
N CYS A 232 -20.69 3.83 12.14
CA CYS A 232 -21.58 2.97 12.91
C CYS A 232 -22.96 2.83 12.23
#